data_AF-A0A6B3CGQ2-F1
#
_entry.id   AF-A0A6B3CGQ2-F1
#
_cell.length_a   1.000
_cell.length_b   1.000
_cell.length_c   1.000
_cell.angle_alpha   90.00
_cell.angle_beta   90.00
_cell.angle_gamma   90.00
#
_symmetry.space_group_name_H-M   'P 1'
#
loop_
_entity.id
_entity.type
_entity.pdbx_description
1 polymer ?
#
loop_
_entity_poly.entity_id
_entity_poly.type
_entity_poly.pdbx_seq_one_letter_code
_entity_poly.pdbx_strand_id
1 'polypeptide(L)'
;GGRVVADPDDADWVEVHGFEGTPLACQRVDGYQAPQWPGQDRPQQLHLDFDVDDLEGEEKRALALGATVLERTDQIREGANWRVYADPAGHPFCLCL
;
A
#
# COMPACT_ATOMS: atom_id res chain seq x y z
N GLY A 1 1.39 -10.10 9.55
CA GLY A 1 2.72 -10.35 10.12
C GLY A 1 3.65 -9.25 9.65
N GLY A 2 4.71 -8.99 10.40
CA GLY A 2 5.73 -8.00 10.06
C GLY A 2 6.43 -7.48 11.31
N ARG A 3 7.73 -7.21 11.23
CA ARG A 3 8.50 -6.58 12.31
C ARG A 3 9.12 -5.30 11.77
N VAL A 4 8.79 -4.17 12.40
CA VAL A 4 9.45 -2.90 12.11
C VAL A 4 10.83 -2.92 12.77
N VAL A 5 11.86 -2.60 12.01
CA VAL A 5 13.26 -2.51 12.43
C VAL A 5 13.70 -1.08 12.17
N ALA A 6 14.01 -0.35 13.24
CA ALA A 6 14.58 0.99 13.11
C ALA A 6 16.08 0.89 12.83
N ASP A 7 16.59 1.79 11.99
CA ASP A 7 18.02 1.98 11.86
C ASP A 7 18.55 2.74 13.11
N PRO A 8 19.57 2.22 13.81
CA PRO A 8 20.12 2.89 15.00
C PRO A 8 20.86 4.20 14.69
N ASP A 9 21.31 4.39 13.45
CA ASP A 9 22.10 5.53 12.99
C ASP A 9 21.26 6.51 12.15
N ASP A 10 20.08 6.11 11.66
CA ASP A 10 19.13 6.97 10.93
C ASP A 10 17.68 6.83 11.45
N ALA A 11 17.23 7.77 12.28
CA ALA A 11 15.88 7.79 12.84
C ALA A 11 14.76 7.99 11.79
N ASP A 12 15.13 8.35 10.56
CA ASP A 12 14.20 8.64 9.48
C ASP A 12 14.00 7.41 8.59
N TRP A 13 14.75 6.34 8.85
CA TRP A 13 14.71 5.08 8.13
C TRP A 13 14.15 3.96 9.00
N VAL A 14 13.16 3.25 8.45
CA VAL A 14 12.65 2.01 9.05
C VAL A 14 12.51 0.93 7.99
N GLU A 15 12.75 -0.31 8.38
CA GLU A 15 12.52 -1.48 7.53
C GLU A 15 11.39 -2.33 8.10
N VAL A 16 10.52 -2.81 7.23
CA VAL A 16 9.53 -3.82 7.58
C VAL A 16 10.08 -5.17 7.12
N HIS A 17 10.27 -6.07 8.08
CA HIS A 17 10.75 -7.43 7.90
C HIS A 17 9.61 -8.42 8.09
N GLY A 18 9.80 -9.69 7.70
CA GLY A 18 8.91 -10.78 8.09
C GLY A 18 7.78 -11.08 7.11
N PHE A 19 7.95 -10.67 5.87
CA PHE A 19 7.30 -11.28 4.70
C PHE A 19 8.35 -12.10 3.94
N GLU A 20 7.93 -13.03 3.09
CA GLU A 20 8.86 -13.77 2.23
C GLU A 20 9.50 -12.80 1.21
N GLY A 21 10.83 -12.77 1.14
CA GLY A 21 11.57 -11.95 0.18
C GLY A 21 12.32 -10.77 0.80
N THR A 22 12.45 -9.70 0.03
CA THR A 22 13.31 -8.54 0.33
C THR A 22 12.60 -7.54 1.24
N PRO A 23 13.16 -7.14 2.41
CA PRO A 23 12.57 -6.14 3.29
C PRO A 23 12.15 -4.84 2.57
N LEU A 24 11.05 -4.24 3.03
CA LEU A 24 10.57 -2.96 2.53
C LEU A 24 11.12 -1.87 3.43
N ALA A 25 11.87 -0.94 2.87
CA ALA A 25 12.35 0.22 3.60
C ALA A 25 11.45 1.43 3.34
N CYS A 26 11.19 2.19 4.41
CA CYS A 26 10.48 3.45 4.38
C CYS A 26 11.39 4.53 4.95
N GLN A 27 11.54 5.63 4.21
CA GLN A 27 12.29 6.81 4.67
C GLN A 27 11.36 8.02 4.78
N ARG A 28 11.50 8.80 5.86
CA ARG A 28 10.80 10.08 5.98
C ARG A 28 11.33 11.07 4.95
N VAL A 29 10.42 11.73 4.24
CA VAL A 29 10.75 12.80 3.29
C VAL A 29 10.14 14.11 3.76
N ASP A 30 10.98 15.10 4.02
CA ASP A 30 10.50 16.43 4.38
C ASP A 30 9.74 17.07 3.21
N GLY A 31 8.58 17.64 3.51
CA GLY A 31 7.71 18.22 2.48
C GLY A 31 7.06 17.19 1.55
N TYR A 32 6.99 15.92 1.96
CA TYR A 32 6.37 14.84 1.21
C TYR A 32 5.03 15.24 0.57
N GLN A 33 4.91 14.95 -0.72
CA GLN A 33 3.74 15.23 -1.51
C GLN A 33 3.10 13.89 -1.92
N ALA A 34 2.03 13.48 -1.23
CA ALA A 34 1.22 12.31 -1.59
C ALA A 34 0.84 12.28 -3.09
N PRO A 35 0.85 11.11 -3.75
CA PRO A 35 0.37 10.99 -5.12
C PRO A 35 -1.14 11.25 -5.20
N GLN A 36 -1.61 11.71 -6.36
CA GLN A 36 -3.03 11.91 -6.67
C GLN A 36 -3.46 10.87 -7.69
N TRP A 37 -3.97 9.74 -7.21
CA TRP A 37 -4.49 8.71 -8.09
C TRP A 37 -5.86 9.12 -8.69
N PRO A 38 -6.16 8.81 -9.97
CA PRO A 38 -5.30 8.22 -11.00
C PRO A 38 -4.52 9.26 -11.83
N GLY A 39 -4.55 10.52 -11.41
CA GLY A 39 -3.97 11.67 -12.11
C GLY A 39 -2.44 11.62 -12.24
N GLN A 40 -1.92 12.51 -13.09
CA GLN A 40 -0.48 12.58 -13.41
C GLN A 40 0.19 13.88 -12.93
N ASP A 41 -0.56 14.85 -12.41
CA ASP A 41 0.01 16.09 -11.85
C ASP A 41 0.88 15.78 -10.61
N ARG A 42 0.47 14.76 -9.83
CA ARG A 42 1.25 14.14 -8.75
C ARG A 42 1.19 12.63 -8.93
N PRO A 43 2.05 12.06 -9.79
CA PRO A 43 1.91 10.68 -10.23
C PRO A 43 2.22 9.70 -9.09
N GLN A 44 1.83 8.43 -9.29
CA GLN A 44 2.15 7.35 -8.38
C GLN A 44 3.67 7.27 -8.15
N GLN A 45 4.08 7.11 -6.90
CA GLN A 45 5.49 7.01 -6.49
C GLN A 45 5.93 5.56 -6.23
N LEU A 46 4.96 4.71 -5.89
CA LEU A 46 5.08 3.29 -5.61
C LEU A 46 3.73 2.64 -5.98
N HIS A 47 3.78 1.37 -6.37
CA HIS A 47 2.62 0.48 -6.39
C HIS A 47 3.03 -0.89 -5.86
N LEU A 48 2.26 -1.42 -4.91
CA LEU A 48 2.44 -2.79 -4.41
C LEU A 48 1.19 -3.61 -4.72
N ASP A 49 1.38 -4.83 -5.19
CA ASP A 49 0.31 -5.81 -5.36
C ASP A 49 0.45 -6.85 -4.25
N PHE A 50 -0.63 -7.05 -3.48
CA PHE A 50 -0.70 -8.08 -2.45
C PHE A 50 -1.68 -9.17 -2.88
N ASP A 51 -1.15 -10.36 -3.09
CA ASP A 51 -1.98 -11.56 -3.28
C ASP A 51 -2.67 -11.92 -1.95
N VAL A 52 -3.99 -12.12 -2.00
CA VAL A 52 -4.83 -12.43 -0.85
C VAL A 52 -5.84 -13.51 -1.20
N ASP A 53 -6.16 -14.38 -0.23
CA ASP A 53 -7.15 -15.44 -0.43
C ASP A 53 -8.60 -14.96 -0.23
N ASP A 54 -8.80 -13.77 0.37
CA ASP A 54 -10.11 -13.19 0.68
C ASP A 54 -10.09 -11.66 0.53
N LEU A 55 -10.60 -11.16 -0.61
CA LEU A 55 -10.69 -9.73 -0.88
C LEU A 55 -11.60 -8.98 0.11
N GLU A 56 -12.69 -9.57 0.59
CA GLU A 56 -13.61 -8.87 1.50
C GLU A 56 -13.03 -8.78 2.91
N GLY A 57 -12.40 -9.85 3.39
CA GLY A 57 -11.72 -9.88 4.67
C GLY A 57 -10.55 -8.91 4.71
N GLU A 58 -9.69 -8.94 3.69
CA GLU A 58 -8.51 -8.08 3.63
C GLU A 58 -8.86 -6.62 3.33
N GLU A 59 -9.95 -6.32 2.61
CA GLU A 59 -10.49 -4.96 2.52
C GLU A 59 -10.84 -4.41 3.91
N LYS A 60 -11.64 -5.16 4.69
CA LYS A 60 -12.04 -4.72 6.04
C LYS A 60 -10.81 -4.45 6.91
N ARG A 61 -9.80 -5.32 6.81
CA ARG A 61 -8.54 -5.17 7.55
C ARG A 61 -7.73 -3.96 7.08
N ALA A 62 -7.60 -3.75 5.77
CA ALA A 62 -6.89 -2.60 5.21
C ALA A 62 -7.53 -1.28 5.65
N LEU A 63 -8.87 -1.19 5.57
CA LEU A 63 -9.62 -0.01 6.02
C LEU A 63 -9.46 0.23 7.53
N ALA A 64 -9.48 -0.84 8.35
CA ALA A 64 -9.24 -0.73 9.78
C ALA A 64 -7.82 -0.23 10.13
N LEU A 65 -6.85 -0.46 9.23
CA LEU A 65 -5.46 0.04 9.35
C LEU A 65 -5.27 1.45 8.77
N GLY A 66 -6.33 2.08 8.25
CA GLY A 66 -6.32 3.45 7.74
C GLY A 66 -6.12 3.58 6.23
N ALA A 67 -6.19 2.48 5.47
CA ALA A 67 -6.25 2.56 4.02
C ALA A 67 -7.57 3.22 3.56
N THR A 68 -7.57 3.77 2.35
CA THR A 68 -8.76 4.32 1.70
C THR A 68 -9.04 3.60 0.38
N VAL A 69 -10.32 3.35 0.05
CA VAL A 69 -10.68 2.74 -1.23
C VAL A 69 -10.50 3.78 -2.34
N LEU A 70 -9.71 3.45 -3.36
CA LEU A 70 -9.58 4.25 -4.58
C LEU A 70 -10.52 3.71 -5.67
N GLU A 71 -10.51 2.39 -5.89
CA GLU A 71 -11.35 1.75 -6.91
C GLU A 71 -11.66 0.29 -6.56
N ARG A 72 -12.93 -0.09 -6.70
CA ARG A 72 -13.36 -1.49 -6.61
C ARG A 72 -13.40 -2.10 -8.01
N THR A 73 -12.22 -2.39 -8.57
CA THR A 73 -12.09 -2.80 -9.98
C THR A 73 -12.87 -4.08 -10.29
N ASP A 74 -12.90 -5.03 -9.35
CA ASP A 74 -13.74 -6.24 -9.37
C ASP A 74 -15.25 -5.98 -9.55
N GLN A 75 -15.73 -4.79 -9.19
CA GLN A 75 -17.15 -4.41 -9.32
C GLN A 75 -17.48 -3.66 -10.61
N ILE A 76 -16.48 -3.11 -11.29
CA ILE A 76 -16.67 -2.27 -12.48
C ILE A 76 -16.10 -2.88 -13.76
N ARG A 77 -15.25 -3.91 -13.65
CA ARG A 77 -14.64 -4.60 -14.79
C ARG A 77 -14.88 -6.11 -14.68
N GLU A 78 -15.57 -6.66 -15.68
CA GLU A 78 -15.82 -8.09 -15.78
C GLU A 78 -14.50 -8.86 -15.82
N GLY A 79 -14.40 -9.91 -14.98
CA GLY A 79 -13.23 -10.76 -14.86
C GLY A 79 -12.04 -10.15 -14.09
N ALA A 80 -12.17 -8.93 -13.55
CA ALA A 80 -11.16 -8.38 -12.66
C ALA A 80 -11.24 -9.03 -11.27
N ASN A 81 -10.07 -9.31 -10.70
CA ASN A 81 -9.87 -9.97 -9.41
C ASN A 81 -9.09 -9.10 -8.43
N TRP A 82 -9.07 -7.77 -8.61
CA TRP A 82 -8.35 -6.86 -7.74
C TRP A 82 -9.16 -5.62 -7.36
N ARG A 83 -8.72 -4.96 -6.29
CA ARG A 83 -9.21 -3.66 -5.82
C ARG A 83 -8.03 -2.75 -5.51
N VAL A 84 -8.18 -1.46 -5.80
CA VAL A 84 -7.14 -0.45 -5.59
C VAL A 84 -7.45 0.39 -4.36
N TYR A 85 -6.43 0.56 -3.51
CA TYR A 85 -6.50 1.34 -2.27
C TYR A 85 -5.33 2.31 -2.19
N ALA A 86 -5.44 3.31 -1.32
CA ALA A 86 -4.31 4.14 -0.91
C ALA A 86 -3.95 3.83 0.55
N ASP A 87 -2.65 3.71 0.83
CA ASP A 87 -2.12 3.69 2.19
C ASP A 87 -2.31 5.07 2.88
N PRO A 88 -2.01 5.21 4.19
CA PRO A 88 -2.14 6.49 4.89
C PRO A 88 -1.26 7.62 4.35
N ALA A 89 -0.19 7.33 3.62
CA ALA A 89 0.65 8.31 2.94
C ALA A 89 0.13 8.64 1.51
N GLY A 90 -0.87 7.90 1.02
CA GLY A 90 -1.50 8.09 -0.28
C GLY A 90 -0.98 7.15 -1.37
N HIS A 91 0.00 6.27 -1.10
CA HIS A 91 0.55 5.38 -2.13
C HIS A 91 -0.51 4.35 -2.55
N PRO A 92 -0.77 4.21 -3.86
CA PRO A 92 -1.69 3.21 -4.33
C PRO A 92 -1.10 1.80 -4.16
N PHE A 93 -1.97 0.84 -3.81
CA PHE A 93 -1.66 -0.58 -3.79
C PHE A 93 -2.90 -1.39 -4.17
N CYS A 94 -2.70 -2.62 -4.64
CA CYS A 94 -3.79 -3.55 -4.93
C CYS A 94 -3.86 -4.68 -3.90
N LEU A 95 -5.09 -5.13 -3.64
CA LEU A 95 -5.35 -6.48 -3.16
C LEU A 95 -5.82 -7.31 -4.36
N CYS A 96 -5.18 -8.45 -4.62
CA CYS A 96 -5.38 -9.32 -5.77
C CYS A 96 -5.81 -10.72 -5.31
N LEU A 97 -6.83 -11.31 -5.93
CA LEU A 97 -7.33 -12.67 -5.65
C LEU A 97 -6.81 -13.71 -6.63
#